data_AF-S4NYH4-F1
#
_entry.id   AF-S4NYH4-F1
#
_cell.length_a   1.000
_cell.length_b   1.000
_cell.length_c   1.000
_cell.angle_alpha   90.00
_cell.angle_beta   90.00
_cell.angle_gamma   90.00
#
_symmetry.space_group_name_H-M   'P 1'
#
loop_
_entity.id
_entity.type
_entity.pdbx_description
1 polymer ?
#
loop_
_entity_poly.entity_id
_entity_poly.type
_entity_poly.pdbx_seq_one_letter_code
_entity_poly.pdbx_strand_id
1 'polypeptide(L)'
;MTSLAAAIRYTSLLNENTNFGRFRLTTIQPDCFLHLDAAALTALNVLPELGDTSHAPSRSLLGLLDRCRTQHGKRLLAQWLRQPLRDINLINERLEIV
;
A
#
# COMPACT_ATOMS: atom_id res chain seq x y z
N MET A 1 -3.20 21.72 -1.37
CA MET A 1 -1.76 22.08 -1.31
C MET A 1 -1.29 22.48 0.09
N THR A 2 -2.14 23.04 0.95
CA THR A 2 -1.78 23.44 2.33
C THR A 2 -1.45 22.26 3.25
N SER A 3 -2.20 21.15 3.15
CA SER A 3 -1.96 19.91 3.92
C SER A 3 -0.59 19.29 3.62
N LEU A 4 -0.21 19.22 2.35
CA LEU A 4 1.11 18.76 1.91
C LEU A 4 2.23 19.63 2.50
N ALA A 5 2.09 20.96 2.44
CA ALA A 5 3.08 21.88 3.00
C ALA A 5 3.27 21.70 4.51
N ALA A 6 2.18 21.47 5.25
CA ALA A 6 2.23 21.17 6.68
C ALA A 6 2.97 19.84 6.95
N ALA A 7 2.69 18.78 6.18
CA ALA A 7 3.37 17.50 6.31
C ALA A 7 4.88 17.59 6.02
N ILE A 8 5.27 18.35 4.99
CA ILE A 8 6.69 18.59 4.66
C ILE A 8 7.42 19.30 5.81
N ARG A 9 6.77 20.31 6.41
CA ARG A 9 7.31 21.02 7.57
C ARG A 9 7.42 20.11 8.80
N TYR A 10 6.37 19.33 9.08
CA TYR A 10 6.35 18.41 10.22
C TYR A 10 7.44 17.34 10.12
N THR A 11 7.63 16.76 8.94
CA THR A 11 8.66 15.74 8.68
C THR A 11 10.06 16.32 8.52
N SER A 12 10.23 17.64 8.60
CA SER A 12 11.52 18.35 8.50
C SER A 12 12.37 17.95 7.28
N LEU A 13 11.73 17.60 6.17
CA LEU A 13 12.41 17.08 4.97
C LEU A 13 13.47 18.02 4.39
N LEU A 14 13.32 19.32 4.64
CA LEU A 14 14.24 20.38 4.16
C LEU A 14 15.53 20.50 4.99
N ASN A 15 15.61 19.89 6.19
CA ASN A 15 16.80 19.98 7.05
C ASN A 15 17.92 19.04 6.60
N GLU A 16 17.62 17.98 5.85
CA GLU A 16 18.61 16.99 5.41
C GLU A 16 18.92 17.14 3.92
N ASN A 17 20.20 17.39 3.60
CA ASN A 17 20.67 17.56 2.23
C ASN A 17 20.53 16.28 1.37
N THR A 18 20.35 15.12 1.98
CA THR A 18 20.11 13.84 1.29
C THR A 18 18.74 13.77 0.63
N ASN A 19 17.76 14.56 1.08
CA ASN A 19 16.37 14.48 0.64
C ASN A 19 16.09 15.25 -0.66
N PHE A 20 17.01 16.15 -1.07
CA PHE A 20 16.85 16.94 -2.28
C PHE A 20 16.90 16.07 -3.54
N GLY A 21 15.98 16.29 -4.48
CA GLY A 21 15.89 15.56 -5.75
C GLY A 21 15.38 14.11 -5.65
N ARG A 22 15.00 13.63 -4.45
CA ARG A 22 14.55 12.23 -4.25
C ARG A 22 13.05 12.02 -4.34
N PHE A 23 12.26 13.09 -4.30
CA PHE A 23 10.80 13.01 -4.25
C PHE A 23 10.16 13.38 -5.58
N ARG A 24 9.12 12.63 -5.96
CA ARG A 24 8.26 12.94 -7.10
C ARG A 24 6.84 13.19 -6.60
N LEU A 25 6.27 14.31 -7.00
CA LEU A 25 4.86 14.59 -6.73
C LEU A 25 3.99 13.84 -7.74
N THR A 26 3.03 13.10 -7.24
CA THR A 26 2.00 12.43 -8.04
C THR A 26 0.64 12.69 -7.41
N THR A 27 -0.36 12.91 -8.26
CA THR A 27 -1.75 13.03 -7.83
C THR A 27 -2.36 11.65 -7.77
N ILE A 28 -2.87 11.26 -6.60
CA ILE A 28 -3.57 9.99 -6.44
C ILE A 28 -5.00 10.19 -6.97
N GLN A 29 -5.37 9.42 -7.99
CA GLN A 29 -6.74 9.39 -8.51
C GLN A 29 -7.49 8.23 -7.81
N PRO A 30 -8.50 8.51 -6.98
CA PRO A 30 -9.24 7.48 -6.28
C PRO A 30 -10.00 6.54 -7.23
N ASP A 31 -10.45 7.05 -8.38
CA ASP A 31 -11.21 6.29 -9.37
C ASP A 31 -10.44 5.12 -10.00
N CYS A 32 -9.11 5.15 -9.93
CA CYS A 32 -8.24 4.09 -10.46
C CYS A 32 -8.26 2.81 -9.60
N PHE A 33 -8.76 2.91 -8.36
CA PHE A 33 -8.77 1.81 -7.40
C PHE A 33 -10.18 1.47 -6.94
N LEU A 34 -10.36 0.23 -6.47
CA LEU A 34 -11.57 -0.17 -5.79
C LEU A 34 -11.68 0.56 -4.44
N HIS A 35 -12.81 1.24 -4.22
CA HIS A 35 -13.11 1.81 -2.91
C HIS A 35 -13.51 0.72 -1.92
N LEU A 36 -12.70 0.57 -0.87
CA LEU A 36 -12.96 -0.28 0.27
C LEU A 36 -13.08 0.60 1.51
N ASP A 37 -14.13 0.41 2.28
CA ASP A 37 -14.28 1.04 3.58
C ASP A 37 -13.52 0.26 4.66
N ALA A 38 -13.36 0.86 5.82
CA ALA A 38 -12.64 0.22 6.93
C ALA A 38 -13.30 -1.08 7.39
N ALA A 39 -14.65 -1.16 7.34
CA ALA A 39 -15.38 -2.36 7.74
C ALA A 39 -15.23 -3.51 6.74
N ALA A 40 -15.20 -3.25 5.42
CA ALA A 40 -14.89 -4.30 4.45
C ALA A 40 -13.45 -4.81 4.60
N LEU A 41 -12.48 -3.92 4.87
CA LEU A 41 -11.09 -4.34 5.06
C LEU A 41 -10.90 -5.28 6.26
N THR A 42 -11.62 -5.04 7.36
CA THR A 42 -11.61 -5.91 8.54
C THR A 42 -12.42 -7.18 8.31
N ALA A 43 -13.63 -7.07 7.72
CA ALA A 43 -14.47 -8.23 7.41
C ALA A 43 -13.79 -9.23 6.46
N LEU A 44 -13.00 -8.74 5.51
CA LEU A 44 -12.22 -9.56 4.59
C LEU A 44 -10.85 -9.98 5.13
N ASN A 45 -10.46 -9.55 6.34
CA ASN A 45 -9.15 -9.79 6.94
C ASN A 45 -8.00 -9.57 5.95
N VAL A 46 -8.01 -8.43 5.24
CA VAL A 46 -7.04 -8.17 4.15
C VAL A 46 -5.61 -8.04 4.70
N LEU A 47 -5.48 -7.35 5.84
CA LEU A 47 -4.23 -7.12 6.56
C LEU A 47 -4.37 -7.64 7.99
N PRO A 48 -3.26 -8.04 8.64
CA PRO A 48 -3.29 -8.41 10.05
C PRO A 48 -3.66 -7.20 10.92
N GLU A 49 -4.52 -7.40 11.92
CA GLU A 49 -4.88 -6.35 12.87
C GLU A 49 -3.72 -6.07 13.84
N LEU A 50 -3.59 -4.80 14.24
CA LEU A 50 -2.56 -4.35 15.18
C LEU A 50 -2.90 -4.86 16.58
N GLY A 51 -2.23 -5.93 17.02
CA GLY A 51 -2.41 -6.52 18.35
C GLY A 51 -2.65 -8.03 18.35
N ASP A 52 -2.83 -8.65 17.18
CA ASP A 52 -2.90 -10.11 17.08
C ASP A 52 -1.48 -10.69 17.20
N THR A 53 -1.09 -11.06 18.42
CA THR A 53 0.18 -11.69 18.77
C THR A 53 0.25 -13.15 18.31
N SER A 54 -0.86 -13.70 17.79
CA SER A 54 -0.84 -14.98 17.11
C SER A 54 -0.30 -14.78 15.69
N HIS A 55 1.01 -15.00 15.52
CA HIS A 55 1.71 -15.04 14.22
C HIS A 55 1.25 -16.22 13.34
N ALA A 56 -0.06 -16.50 13.26
CA ALA A 56 -0.62 -17.49 12.38
C ALA A 56 -0.68 -16.90 10.96
N PRO A 57 0.18 -17.35 10.02
CA PRO A 57 0.25 -16.79 8.67
C PRO A 57 -1.06 -16.98 7.87
N SER A 58 -1.97 -17.86 8.32
CA SER A 58 -3.20 -18.22 7.62
C SER A 58 -4.42 -17.36 7.97
N ARG A 59 -4.29 -16.32 8.80
CA ARG A 59 -5.45 -15.54 9.28
C ARG A 59 -5.82 -14.33 8.44
N SER A 60 -4.91 -13.84 7.60
CA SER A 60 -5.14 -12.70 6.71
C SER A 60 -4.74 -13.02 5.27
N LEU A 61 -5.34 -12.33 4.31
CA LEU A 61 -5.00 -12.48 2.89
C LEU A 61 -3.52 -12.17 2.63
N LEU A 62 -2.98 -11.12 3.27
CA LEU A 62 -1.55 -10.82 3.18
C LEU A 62 -0.69 -11.97 3.70
N GLY A 63 -1.02 -12.55 4.86
CA GLY A 63 -0.25 -13.67 5.42
C GLY A 63 -0.30 -14.93 4.54
N LEU A 64 -1.43 -15.17 3.87
CA LEU A 64 -1.62 -16.32 2.99
C LEU A 64 -0.88 -16.16 1.65
N LEU A 65 -0.93 -14.97 1.08
CA LEU A 65 -0.32 -14.66 -0.23
C LEU A 65 1.17 -14.29 -0.13
N ASP A 66 1.66 -13.88 1.04
CA ASP A 66 3.06 -13.49 1.22
C ASP A 66 4.01 -14.69 1.12
N ARG A 67 4.49 -14.92 -0.09
CA ARG A 67 5.64 -15.79 -0.42
C ARG A 67 6.85 -14.97 -0.86
N CYS A 68 6.84 -13.65 -0.63
CA CYS A 68 7.88 -12.76 -1.12
C CYS A 68 9.20 -12.97 -0.35
N ARG A 69 10.31 -13.08 -1.08
CA ARG A 69 11.65 -13.23 -0.50
C ARG A 69 12.22 -11.93 0.06
N THR A 70 11.82 -10.79 -0.49
CA THR A 70 12.36 -9.47 -0.12
C THR A 70 11.32 -8.64 0.62
N GLN A 71 11.77 -7.81 1.58
CA GLN A 71 10.90 -6.91 2.33
C GLN A 71 10.19 -5.88 1.42
N HIS A 72 10.86 -5.46 0.35
CA HIS A 72 10.27 -4.58 -0.65
C HIS A 72 9.09 -5.24 -1.37
N GLY A 73 9.20 -6.52 -1.74
CA GLY A 73 8.10 -7.28 -2.32
C GLY A 73 6.91 -7.41 -1.37
N LYS A 74 7.17 -7.69 -0.08
CA LYS A 74 6.12 -7.74 0.96
C LYS A 74 5.35 -6.42 1.06
N ARG A 75 6.07 -5.29 1.05
CA ARG A 75 5.47 -3.94 1.08
C ARG A 75 4.63 -3.68 -0.17
N LEU A 76 5.10 -4.08 -1.35
CA LEU A 76 4.36 -3.94 -2.60
C LEU A 76 3.07 -4.77 -2.61
N LEU A 77 3.14 -6.03 -2.17
CA LEU A 77 1.97 -6.91 -2.05
C LEU A 77 0.91 -6.31 -1.11
N ALA A 78 1.34 -5.81 0.06
CA ALA A 78 0.45 -5.14 1.00
C ALA A 78 -0.16 -3.83 0.45
N GLN A 79 0.51 -3.17 -0.49
CA GLN A 79 -0.06 -2.02 -1.20
C GLN A 79 -1.11 -2.46 -2.22
N TRP A 80 -0.82 -3.49 -3.02
CA TRP A 80 -1.76 -4.01 -4.03
C TRP A 80 -3.06 -4.53 -3.40
N LEU A 81 -2.97 -5.21 -2.25
CA LEU A 81 -4.16 -5.69 -1.52
C LEU A 81 -5.02 -4.55 -0.98
N ARG A 82 -4.42 -3.42 -0.59
CA ARG A 82 -5.15 -2.21 -0.14
C ARG A 82 -5.74 -1.40 -1.28
N GLN A 83 -5.14 -1.49 -2.47
CA GLN A 83 -5.48 -0.67 -3.63
C GLN A 83 -5.70 -1.58 -4.84
N PRO A 84 -6.81 -2.35 -4.88
CA PRO A 84 -7.14 -3.17 -6.03
C PRO A 84 -7.36 -2.28 -7.25
N LEU A 85 -6.80 -2.65 -8.40
CA LEU A 85 -6.96 -1.89 -9.65
C LEU A 85 -8.39 -2.02 -10.18
N ARG A 86 -8.87 -0.96 -10.85
CA ARG A 86 -10.15 -0.97 -11.58
C ARG A 86 -10.00 -1.18 -13.09
N ASP A 87 -8.85 -0.82 -13.65
CA ASP A 87 -8.58 -0.95 -15.08
C ASP A 87 -8.25 -2.40 -15.45
N ILE A 88 -9.04 -2.98 -16.34
CA ILE A 88 -8.90 -4.36 -16.80
C ILE A 88 -7.59 -4.59 -17.57
N ASN A 89 -7.08 -3.59 -18.29
CA ASN A 89 -5.84 -3.73 -19.04
C ASN A 89 -4.65 -3.88 -18.08
N LEU A 90 -4.60 -3.05 -17.02
CA LEU A 90 -3.56 -3.13 -15.99
C LEU A 90 -3.67 -4.41 -15.16
N ILE A 91 -4.88 -4.93 -14.95
CA ILE A 91 -5.09 -6.24 -14.31
C ILE A 91 -4.52 -7.34 -15.19
N ASN A 92 -4.86 -7.36 -16.48
CA ASN A 92 -4.38 -8.38 -17.42
C ASN A 92 -2.85 -8.32 -17.59
N GLU A 93 -2.27 -7.13 -17.68
CA GLU A 93 -0.80 -6.95 -17.71
C GLU A 93 -0.13 -7.60 -16.50
N ARG A 94 -0.69 -7.42 -15.29
CA ARG A 94 -0.16 -8.10 -14.09
C ARG A 94 -0.34 -9.62 -14.12
N LEU A 95 -1.44 -10.10 -14.68
CA LEU A 95 -1.73 -11.53 -14.79
C LEU A 95 -0.87 -12.22 -15.84
N GLU A 96 -0.48 -11.52 -16.92
CA GLU A 96 0.38 -12.07 -17.97
C GLU A 96 1.82 -12.32 -17.49
N ILE A 97 2.28 -11.58 -16.47
CA ILE A 97 3.61 -11.73 -15.88
C ILE A 97 3.70 -12.99 -14.99
N VAL A 98 2.58 -13.53 -14.53
CA VAL A 98 2.48 -14.65 -13.57
C VAL A 98 2.30 -15.97 -14.30
#